data_AF-A0A4R6J1V0-F1
#
_entry.id   AF-A0A4R6J1V0-F1
#
_cell.length_a   1.000
_cell.length_b   1.000
_cell.length_c   1.000
_cell.angle_alpha   90.00
_cell.angle_beta   90.00
_cell.angle_gamma   90.00
#
_symmetry.space_group_name_H-M   'P 1'
#
loop_
_entity.id
_entity.type
_entity.pdbx_description
1 polymer ?
#
loop_
_entity_poly.entity_id
_entity_poly.type
_entity_poly.pdbx_seq_one_letter_code
_entity_poly.pdbx_strand_id
1 'polypeptide(L)'
;MYNILLFFTILFCTSTITAQPQSTCFEIKHLEFFDIQQTDTIQWPVSEIDQLLSTDFTKDITGIHPKTNFLIPFIVYQLKNYHPSCATQTDTVRFRKLKELYCKIRQQDVSALNSQPIITQLETIRADYDAQVQTDSLLPYMMYTIDDGPFYGTIPTTIPDYKKGSSYTTPFGTLYITKHTEKIFVTVLNTKDQHLWTRMMTVNGNRPLTELEFSGKDIFTSSLGYALRMVAEREALTLFLKADGGFRYYYHSW
;
A
#
# COMPACT_ATOMS: atom_id res chain seq x y z
N MET A 1 -0.51 48.14 -69.48
CA MET A 1 -0.58 46.69 -69.22
C MET A 1 -0.24 46.46 -67.75
N TYR A 2 -1.01 45.61 -67.09
CA TYR A 2 -1.34 45.65 -65.66
C TYR A 2 -0.20 45.25 -64.70
N ASN A 3 -0.12 45.98 -63.58
CA ASN A 3 0.58 45.60 -62.35
C ASN A 3 -0.05 44.33 -61.76
N ILE A 4 0.75 43.29 -61.49
CA ILE A 4 0.31 42.11 -60.73
C ILE A 4 0.98 42.17 -59.36
N LEU A 5 0.17 42.52 -58.36
CA LEU A 5 0.48 42.46 -56.94
C LEU A 5 0.36 40.99 -56.50
N LEU A 6 1.45 40.36 -56.08
CA LEU A 6 1.44 38.99 -55.53
C LEU A 6 1.06 39.06 -54.04
N PHE A 7 -0.16 38.65 -53.68
CA PHE A 7 -0.56 38.44 -52.29
C PHE A 7 -0.04 37.08 -51.81
N PHE A 8 0.95 37.09 -50.91
CA PHE A 8 1.32 35.93 -50.10
C PHE A 8 0.43 35.90 -48.85
N THR A 9 -0.68 35.16 -48.91
CA THR A 9 -1.46 34.82 -47.72
C THR A 9 -0.76 33.67 -47.00
N ILE A 10 0.01 34.00 -45.95
CA ILE A 10 0.54 33.02 -45.00
C ILE A 10 -0.64 32.54 -44.16
N LEU A 11 -1.19 31.38 -44.52
CA LEU A 11 -2.17 30.67 -43.70
C LEU A 11 -1.41 30.12 -42.47
N PHE A 12 -1.47 30.83 -41.36
CA PHE A 12 -1.07 30.30 -40.05
C PHE A 12 -2.03 29.16 -39.69
N CYS A 13 -1.66 27.95 -40.09
CA CYS A 13 -2.21 26.73 -39.51
C CYS A 13 -1.68 26.69 -38.07
N THR A 14 -2.47 27.25 -37.15
CA THR A 14 -2.30 27.02 -35.72
C THR A 14 -2.65 25.57 -35.47
N SER A 15 -1.65 24.70 -35.58
CA SER A 15 -1.70 23.39 -34.94
C SER A 15 -1.82 23.65 -33.45
N THR A 16 -3.05 23.65 -32.96
CA THR A 16 -3.34 23.34 -31.57
C THR A 16 -2.68 21.99 -31.31
N ILE A 17 -1.52 22.04 -30.65
CA ILE A 17 -0.92 20.88 -30.02
C ILE A 17 -1.93 20.50 -28.94
N THR A 18 -2.85 19.61 -29.29
CA THR A 18 -3.55 18.80 -28.31
C THR A 18 -2.44 18.08 -27.55
N ALA A 19 -2.21 18.49 -26.30
CA ALA A 19 -1.40 17.72 -25.39
C ALA A 19 -1.96 16.29 -25.42
N GLN A 20 -1.21 15.37 -26.03
CA GLN A 20 -1.48 13.95 -25.86
C GLN A 20 -1.50 13.71 -24.35
N PRO A 21 -2.46 12.95 -23.81
CA PRO A 21 -2.40 12.56 -22.42
C PRO A 21 -1.04 11.90 -22.23
N GLN A 22 -0.22 12.44 -21.32
CA GLN A 22 1.03 11.78 -20.92
C GLN A 22 0.67 10.32 -20.71
N SER A 23 1.33 9.41 -21.45
CA SER A 23 1.10 7.98 -21.22
C SER A 23 1.42 7.75 -19.75
N THR A 24 0.39 7.52 -18.94
CA THR A 24 0.58 7.25 -17.54
C THR A 24 1.39 5.97 -17.49
N CYS A 25 2.60 6.07 -16.93
CA CYS A 25 3.43 4.90 -16.68
C CYS A 25 2.58 3.82 -16.00
N PHE A 26 2.82 2.56 -16.37
CA PHE A 26 2.25 1.35 -15.77
C PHE A 26 1.99 1.53 -14.27
N GLU A 27 0.72 1.71 -13.96
CA GLU A 27 0.27 2.03 -12.62
C GLU A 27 0.36 0.78 -11.74
N ILE A 28 0.96 0.95 -10.56
CA ILE A 28 0.89 0.01 -9.45
C ILE A 28 0.03 0.67 -8.38
N LYS A 29 -1.10 0.03 -8.06
CA LYS A 29 -2.08 0.60 -7.13
C LYS A 29 -1.63 0.44 -5.68
N HIS A 30 -2.25 1.22 -4.78
CA HIS A 30 -2.18 1.00 -3.34
C HIS A 30 -0.78 1.18 -2.73
N LEU A 31 0.15 1.80 -3.44
CA LEU A 31 1.50 2.06 -2.94
C LEU A 31 1.52 3.12 -1.83
N GLU A 32 0.48 3.94 -1.73
CA GLU A 32 0.30 4.93 -0.67
C GLU A 32 0.25 4.29 0.74
N PHE A 33 -0.05 3.00 0.84
CA PHE A 33 -0.05 2.25 2.11
C PHE A 33 1.35 1.96 2.62
N PHE A 34 2.33 1.89 1.72
CA PHE A 34 3.69 1.48 2.05
C PHE A 34 4.67 2.67 2.08
N ASP A 35 4.16 3.89 1.89
CA ASP A 35 4.93 5.13 1.76
C ASP A 35 6.02 5.12 0.66
N ILE A 36 5.92 4.18 -0.28
CA ILE A 36 6.91 3.98 -1.35
C ILE A 36 6.83 5.08 -2.42
N GLN A 37 5.70 5.78 -2.52
CA GLN A 37 5.55 6.87 -3.48
C GLN A 37 6.37 8.12 -3.11
N GLN A 38 6.73 8.28 -1.83
CA GLN A 38 7.46 9.46 -1.33
C GLN A 38 8.96 9.22 -1.17
N THR A 39 9.40 7.96 -1.21
CA THR A 39 10.82 7.60 -1.15
C THR A 39 11.50 7.88 -2.50
N ASP A 40 12.60 8.63 -2.48
CA ASP A 40 13.48 8.78 -3.64
C ASP A 40 13.79 7.41 -4.26
N THR A 41 13.82 7.35 -5.60
CA THR A 41 13.89 6.13 -6.43
C THR A 41 14.63 4.96 -5.76
N ILE A 42 13.85 4.02 -5.22
CA ILE A 42 14.38 2.75 -4.72
C ILE A 42 14.81 1.95 -5.93
N GLN A 43 16.11 1.95 -6.23
CA GLN A 43 16.74 1.14 -7.27
C GLN A 43 17.83 0.31 -6.61
N TRP A 44 17.51 -0.93 -6.24
CA TRP A 44 18.50 -1.80 -5.63
C TRP A 44 19.59 -2.17 -6.64
N PRO A 45 20.88 -2.06 -6.27
CA PRO A 45 21.95 -2.62 -7.07
C PRO A 45 21.78 -4.14 -7.18
N VAL A 46 22.26 -4.71 -8.29
CA VAL A 46 22.15 -6.16 -8.55
C VAL A 46 22.74 -7.00 -7.40
N SER A 47 23.81 -6.52 -6.76
CA SER A 47 24.43 -7.18 -5.60
C SER A 47 23.51 -7.28 -4.38
N GLU A 48 22.67 -6.28 -4.12
CA GLU A 48 21.68 -6.35 -3.03
C GLU A 48 20.57 -7.35 -3.37
N ILE A 49 20.13 -7.38 -4.63
CA ILE A 49 19.14 -8.38 -5.08
C ILE A 49 19.72 -9.78 -4.97
N ASP A 50 21.01 -9.97 -5.29
CA ASP A 50 21.71 -11.25 -5.13
C ASP A 50 21.79 -11.69 -3.67
N GLN A 51 22.06 -10.77 -2.74
CA GLN A 51 22.01 -11.06 -1.32
C GLN A 51 20.61 -11.50 -0.89
N LEU A 52 19.56 -10.78 -1.28
CA LEU A 52 18.17 -11.15 -1.00
C LEU A 52 17.80 -12.51 -1.61
N LEU A 53 18.26 -12.80 -2.83
CA LEU A 53 18.07 -14.09 -3.49
C LEU A 53 18.81 -15.23 -2.80
N SER A 54 19.86 -14.96 -2.01
CA SER A 54 20.54 -15.98 -1.22
C SER A 54 19.79 -16.35 0.07
N THR A 55 18.86 -15.51 0.52
CA THR A 55 18.08 -15.72 1.75
C THR A 55 17.12 -16.89 1.63
N ASP A 56 17.07 -17.74 2.65
CA ASP A 56 16.12 -18.85 2.76
C ASP A 56 14.81 -18.37 3.39
N PHE A 57 13.90 -17.86 2.55
CA PHE A 57 12.59 -17.37 2.99
C PHE A 57 11.64 -18.46 3.53
N THR A 58 12.00 -19.75 3.41
CA THR A 58 11.19 -20.86 3.93
C THR A 58 11.39 -21.10 5.43
N LYS A 59 12.47 -20.58 6.02
CA LYS A 59 12.78 -20.72 7.46
C LYS A 59 12.16 -19.65 8.34
N ASP A 60 11.60 -18.59 7.76
CA ASP A 60 10.84 -17.56 8.48
C ASP A 60 9.38 -17.98 8.79
N ILE A 61 9.05 -19.25 8.54
CA ILE A 61 7.72 -19.83 8.76
C ILE A 61 7.62 -20.39 10.18
N THR A 62 7.60 -19.53 11.19
CA THR A 62 6.97 -19.88 12.47
C THR A 62 5.55 -19.31 12.47
N GLY A 63 4.67 -19.98 11.70
CA GLY A 63 3.23 -19.75 11.76
C GLY A 63 2.71 -18.59 10.91
N ILE A 64 2.25 -18.97 9.71
CA ILE A 64 1.17 -18.35 8.92
C ILE A 64 1.61 -17.37 7.81
N HIS A 65 2.63 -16.50 7.94
CA HIS A 65 3.10 -15.67 6.80
C HIS A 65 4.61 -15.32 6.86
N PRO A 66 5.35 -15.23 5.72
CA PRO A 66 6.78 -14.93 5.72
C PRO A 66 7.08 -13.49 6.18
N LYS A 67 8.06 -13.31 7.07
CA LYS A 67 8.51 -11.99 7.56
C LYS A 67 9.04 -11.06 6.46
N THR A 68 9.22 -11.55 5.24
CA THR A 68 9.86 -10.84 4.13
C THR A 68 8.87 -10.36 3.08
N ASN A 69 7.57 -10.57 3.30
CA ASN A 69 6.52 -10.05 2.42
C ASN A 69 6.54 -8.52 2.30
N PHE A 70 7.15 -7.80 3.25
CA PHE A 70 7.31 -6.34 3.18
C PHE A 70 8.17 -5.90 2.00
N LEU A 71 8.98 -6.78 1.41
CA LEU A 71 9.77 -6.49 0.22
C LEU A 71 8.91 -6.44 -1.05
N ILE A 72 7.73 -7.07 -1.04
CA ILE A 72 6.88 -7.22 -2.23
C ILE A 72 6.51 -5.86 -2.85
N PRO A 73 5.96 -4.88 -2.10
CA PRO A 73 5.63 -3.57 -2.66
C PRO A 73 6.84 -2.87 -3.31
N PHE A 74 8.03 -2.98 -2.73
CA PHE A 74 9.28 -2.41 -3.27
C PHE A 74 9.73 -3.10 -4.57
N ILE A 75 9.58 -4.41 -4.66
CA ILE A 75 9.91 -5.17 -5.87
C ILE A 75 8.95 -4.79 -7.01
N VAL A 76 7.65 -4.77 -6.74
CA VAL A 76 6.62 -4.43 -7.74
C VAL A 76 6.80 -2.97 -8.21
N TYR A 77 7.11 -2.05 -7.30
CA TYR A 77 7.44 -0.67 -7.63
C TYR A 77 8.62 -0.55 -8.59
N GLN A 78 9.68 -1.33 -8.39
CA GLN A 78 10.83 -1.35 -9.29
C GLN A 78 10.51 -1.98 -10.64
N LEU A 79 9.73 -3.08 -10.65
CA LEU A 79 9.35 -3.81 -11.86
C LEU A 79 8.53 -2.96 -12.84
N LYS A 80 7.73 -2.00 -12.37
CA LYS A 80 6.93 -1.12 -13.26
C LYS A 80 7.78 -0.39 -14.31
N ASN A 81 9.05 -0.08 -13.99
CA ASN A 81 9.96 0.65 -14.86
C ASN A 81 10.39 -0.15 -16.11
N TYR A 82 10.09 -1.45 -16.17
CA TYR A 82 10.34 -2.30 -17.34
C TYR A 82 9.14 -2.38 -18.29
N HIS A 83 8.00 -1.79 -17.92
CA HIS A 83 6.84 -1.73 -18.81
C HIS A 83 7.10 -0.72 -19.95
N PRO A 84 6.73 -1.01 -21.20
CA PRO A 84 6.96 -0.09 -22.33
C PRO A 84 6.38 1.32 -22.16
N SER A 85 5.39 1.50 -21.28
CA SER A 85 4.80 2.81 -20.98
C SER A 85 5.55 3.65 -19.92
N CYS A 86 6.58 3.12 -19.24
CA CYS A 86 7.25 3.74 -18.08
C CYS A 86 8.65 4.31 -18.35
N ALA A 87 9.04 4.47 -19.60
CA ALA A 87 10.42 4.54 -20.10
C ALA A 87 11.06 3.15 -20.26
N THR A 88 11.79 2.99 -21.36
CA THR A 88 12.38 1.74 -21.83
C THR A 88 13.64 1.37 -21.04
N GLN A 89 13.50 0.85 -19.81
CA GLN A 89 14.63 0.15 -19.18
C GLN A 89 14.82 -1.21 -19.84
N THR A 90 15.99 -1.42 -20.45
CA THR A 90 16.38 -2.66 -21.15
C THR A 90 17.25 -3.57 -20.28
N ASP A 91 17.46 -3.26 -18.99
CA ASP A 91 18.27 -4.07 -18.08
C ASP A 91 17.57 -5.40 -17.76
N THR A 92 17.80 -6.38 -18.63
CA THR A 92 17.24 -7.72 -18.52
C THR A 92 17.78 -8.52 -17.34
N VAL A 93 18.95 -8.16 -16.80
CA VAL A 93 19.54 -8.87 -15.66
C VAL A 93 18.83 -8.47 -14.38
N ARG A 94 18.70 -7.17 -14.12
CA ARG A 94 17.99 -6.68 -12.94
C ARG A 94 16.51 -7.06 -12.99
N PHE A 95 15.84 -6.93 -14.15
CA PHE A 95 14.47 -7.40 -14.32
C PHE A 95 14.31 -8.87 -13.95
N ARG A 96 15.18 -9.74 -14.48
CA ARG A 96 15.14 -11.19 -14.21
C ARG A 96 15.29 -11.48 -12.73
N LYS A 97 16.24 -10.82 -12.06
CA LYS A 97 16.51 -11.02 -10.63
C LYS A 97 15.40 -10.47 -9.72
N LEU A 98 14.82 -9.31 -10.04
CA LEU A 98 13.66 -8.77 -9.30
C LEU A 98 12.45 -9.71 -9.43
N LYS A 99 12.19 -10.22 -10.63
CA LYS A 99 11.13 -11.22 -10.85
C LYS A 99 11.40 -12.51 -10.07
N GLU A 100 12.63 -13.03 -10.15
CA GLU A 100 13.02 -14.23 -9.42
C GLU A 100 12.85 -14.05 -7.91
N LEU A 101 13.25 -12.89 -7.39
CA LEU A 101 13.09 -12.55 -5.97
C LEU A 101 11.60 -12.49 -5.58
N TYR A 102 10.77 -11.84 -6.41
CA TYR A 102 9.32 -11.82 -6.21
C TYR A 102 8.75 -13.24 -6.11
N CYS A 103 9.02 -14.09 -7.12
CA CYS A 103 8.53 -15.47 -7.15
C CYS A 103 9.05 -16.28 -5.96
N LYS A 104 10.30 -16.06 -5.54
CA LYS A 104 10.90 -16.75 -4.39
C LYS A 104 10.18 -16.41 -3.09
N ILE A 105 9.90 -15.13 -2.83
CA ILE A 105 9.13 -14.69 -1.65
C ILE A 105 7.69 -15.23 -1.71
N ARG A 106 7.09 -15.20 -2.90
CA ARG A 106 5.72 -15.70 -3.15
C ARG A 106 5.61 -17.22 -3.19
N GLN A 107 6.74 -17.94 -3.16
CA GLN A 107 6.80 -19.40 -3.36
C GLN A 107 6.10 -19.85 -4.64
N GLN A 108 6.27 -19.06 -5.71
CA GLN A 108 5.71 -19.32 -7.03
C GLN A 108 6.78 -19.87 -7.97
N ASP A 109 6.37 -20.74 -8.89
CA ASP A 109 7.27 -21.24 -9.93
C ASP A 109 7.55 -20.16 -10.98
N VAL A 110 8.81 -19.71 -11.03
CA VAL A 110 9.29 -18.71 -11.99
C VAL A 110 9.30 -19.23 -13.43
N SER A 111 9.34 -20.55 -13.63
CA SER A 111 9.43 -21.18 -14.97
C SER A 111 8.18 -20.88 -15.82
N ALA A 112 7.01 -20.88 -15.19
CA ALA A 112 5.74 -20.51 -15.81
C ALA A 112 5.79 -19.09 -16.37
N LEU A 113 6.31 -18.12 -15.60
CA LEU A 113 6.46 -16.73 -16.05
C LEU A 113 7.55 -16.57 -17.12
N ASN A 114 8.66 -17.32 -17.03
CA ASN A 114 9.75 -17.25 -18.02
C ASN A 114 9.29 -17.55 -19.46
N SER A 115 8.25 -18.37 -19.61
CA SER A 115 7.67 -18.71 -20.91
C SER A 115 6.89 -17.56 -21.58
N GLN A 116 6.52 -16.54 -20.81
CA GLN A 116 5.62 -15.48 -21.26
C GLN A 116 6.39 -14.24 -21.76
N PRO A 117 5.79 -13.39 -22.60
CA PRO A 117 6.35 -12.07 -22.93
C PRO A 117 6.53 -11.19 -21.66
N ILE A 118 7.52 -10.29 -21.68
CA ILE A 118 7.83 -9.41 -20.53
C ILE A 118 6.60 -8.64 -20.03
N ILE A 119 5.77 -8.12 -20.93
CA ILE A 119 4.55 -7.40 -20.57
C ILE A 119 3.60 -8.30 -19.78
N THR A 120 3.38 -9.52 -20.26
CA THR A 120 2.54 -10.52 -19.57
C THR A 120 3.11 -10.91 -18.21
N GLN A 121 4.44 -11.01 -18.07
CA GLN A 121 5.08 -11.23 -16.77
C GLN A 121 4.78 -10.09 -15.79
N LEU A 122 4.93 -8.83 -16.23
CA LEU A 122 4.64 -7.65 -15.42
C LEU A 122 3.16 -7.57 -15.02
N GLU A 123 2.24 -7.86 -15.94
CA GLU A 123 0.81 -7.87 -15.64
C GLU A 123 0.42 -8.98 -14.66
N THR A 124 1.04 -10.16 -14.78
CA THR A 124 0.79 -11.28 -13.86
C THR A 124 1.25 -10.93 -12.44
N ILE A 125 2.45 -10.35 -12.31
CA ILE A 125 3.00 -9.89 -11.03
C ILE A 125 2.14 -8.78 -10.42
N ARG A 126 1.70 -7.81 -11.24
CA ARG A 126 0.79 -6.76 -10.79
C ARG A 126 -0.54 -7.32 -10.29
N ALA A 127 -1.14 -8.25 -11.03
CA ALA A 127 -2.42 -8.86 -10.64
C ALA A 127 -2.31 -9.66 -9.34
N ASP A 128 -1.22 -10.43 -9.14
CA ASP A 128 -0.99 -11.13 -7.87
C ASP A 128 -0.75 -10.14 -6.73
N TYR A 129 0.03 -9.08 -6.94
CA TYR A 129 0.20 -8.01 -5.94
C TYR A 129 -1.12 -7.33 -5.57
N ASP A 130 -1.93 -6.93 -6.55
CA ASP A 130 -3.24 -6.30 -6.32
C ASP A 130 -4.14 -7.23 -5.48
N ALA A 131 -4.14 -8.54 -5.76
CA ALA A 131 -4.88 -9.53 -4.98
C ALA A 131 -4.36 -9.66 -3.53
N GLN A 132 -3.04 -9.60 -3.33
CA GLN A 132 -2.44 -9.64 -2.00
C GLN A 132 -2.83 -8.42 -1.16
N VAL A 133 -2.77 -7.21 -1.73
CA VAL A 133 -3.11 -5.98 -1.01
C VAL A 133 -4.60 -5.93 -0.63
N GLN A 134 -5.47 -6.51 -1.46
CA GLN A 134 -6.90 -6.64 -1.15
C GLN A 134 -7.19 -7.68 -0.05
N THR A 135 -6.24 -8.54 0.27
CA THR A 135 -6.40 -9.60 1.28
C THR A 135 -6.01 -9.05 2.65
N ASP A 136 -7.02 -8.78 3.50
CA ASP A 136 -6.82 -8.14 4.81
C ASP A 136 -5.85 -8.90 5.72
N SER A 137 -5.74 -10.23 5.60
CA SER A 137 -4.81 -11.05 6.39
C SER A 137 -3.36 -10.99 5.92
N LEU A 138 -3.11 -10.57 4.66
CA LEU A 138 -1.76 -10.49 4.08
C LEU A 138 -1.13 -9.11 4.23
N LEU A 139 -1.96 -8.06 4.16
CA LEU A 139 -1.53 -6.67 4.28
C LEU A 139 -0.56 -6.40 5.44
N PRO A 140 -0.75 -6.94 6.67
CA PRO A 140 0.17 -6.77 7.79
C PRO A 140 1.63 -7.10 7.49
N TYR A 141 1.81 -8.18 6.72
CA TYR A 141 3.12 -8.75 6.43
C TYR A 141 3.79 -8.05 5.26
N MET A 142 3.05 -7.23 4.51
CA MET A 142 3.56 -6.42 3.41
C MET A 142 4.06 -5.04 3.87
N MET A 143 3.90 -4.71 5.16
CA MET A 143 4.37 -3.45 5.73
C MET A 143 5.72 -3.64 6.42
N TYR A 144 6.63 -2.68 6.24
CA TYR A 144 7.92 -2.66 6.93
C TYR A 144 7.80 -1.93 8.27
N THR A 145 8.35 -2.49 9.35
CA THR A 145 8.37 -1.90 10.71
C THR A 145 9.76 -2.10 11.34
N ILE A 146 10.39 -1.05 11.88
CA ILE A 146 11.74 -1.09 12.50
C ILE A 146 11.64 -1.40 14.01
N ASP A 147 10.50 -1.13 14.66
CA ASP A 147 10.37 -1.22 16.12
C ASP A 147 9.42 -2.34 16.61
N ASP A 148 8.61 -2.09 17.65
CA ASP A 148 7.75 -3.02 18.42
C ASP A 148 6.65 -3.74 17.60
N GLY A 149 6.81 -3.75 16.28
CA GLY A 149 6.01 -4.45 15.30
C GLY A 149 4.68 -3.74 15.05
N PRO A 150 3.96 -4.15 14.00
CA PRO A 150 2.72 -3.47 13.67
C PRO A 150 1.75 -3.58 14.84
N PHE A 151 1.14 -2.45 15.20
CA PHE A 151 -0.04 -2.44 16.04
C PHE A 151 -1.16 -3.15 15.28
N TYR A 152 -1.99 -3.93 15.97
CA TYR A 152 -3.11 -4.59 15.32
C TYR A 152 -4.34 -4.71 16.23
N GLY A 153 -5.47 -4.98 15.59
CA GLY A 153 -6.75 -5.17 16.24
C GLY A 153 -7.09 -6.64 16.34
N THR A 154 -7.28 -7.14 17.56
CA THR A 154 -7.84 -8.48 17.80
C THR A 154 -9.34 -8.41 18.05
N ILE A 155 -10.07 -9.49 17.74
CA ILE A 155 -11.49 -9.61 18.07
C ILE A 155 -11.59 -9.78 19.60
N PRO A 156 -12.22 -8.85 20.33
CA PRO A 156 -12.32 -8.96 21.77
C PRO A 156 -13.40 -9.97 22.19
N THR A 157 -13.23 -10.55 23.36
CA THR A 157 -14.26 -11.40 24.01
C THR A 157 -15.40 -10.58 24.61
N THR A 158 -15.19 -9.28 24.84
CA THR A 158 -16.16 -8.36 25.43
C THR A 158 -16.13 -7.01 24.70
N ILE A 159 -17.30 -6.44 24.43
CA ILE A 159 -17.42 -5.10 23.85
C ILE A 159 -17.64 -4.12 25.02
N PRO A 160 -16.74 -3.13 25.22
CA PRO A 160 -16.91 -2.15 26.28
C PRO A 160 -18.02 -1.14 25.95
N ASP A 161 -18.48 -0.41 26.97
CA ASP A 161 -19.35 0.76 26.81
C ASP A 161 -18.59 1.91 26.13
N TYR A 162 -18.61 1.90 24.79
CA TYR A 162 -17.81 2.79 23.95
C TYR A 162 -18.19 4.26 24.05
N LYS A 163 -19.40 4.57 24.53
CA LYS A 163 -19.91 5.96 24.65
C LYS A 163 -19.17 6.78 25.71
N LYS A 164 -18.40 6.12 26.57
CA LYS A 164 -17.52 6.76 27.57
C LYS A 164 -16.13 7.09 27.04
N GLY A 165 -15.83 6.68 25.82
CA GLY A 165 -14.56 6.94 25.15
C GLY A 165 -14.52 8.27 24.41
N SER A 166 -13.35 8.62 23.87
CA SER A 166 -13.22 9.70 22.90
C SER A 166 -13.78 9.24 21.56
N SER A 167 -14.47 10.13 20.84
CA SER A 167 -15.05 9.83 19.54
C SER A 167 -14.46 10.68 18.42
N TYR A 168 -14.56 10.18 17.20
CA TYR A 168 -14.19 10.90 15.98
C TYR A 168 -15.18 10.55 14.86
N THR A 169 -15.86 11.57 14.31
CA THR A 169 -16.84 11.39 13.23
C THR A 169 -16.16 11.49 11.86
N THR A 170 -16.56 10.61 10.96
CA THR A 170 -16.01 10.42 9.61
C THR A 170 -17.13 10.31 8.58
N PRO A 171 -16.82 10.37 7.28
CA PRO A 171 -17.84 10.21 6.24
C PRO A 171 -18.58 8.87 6.27
N PHE A 172 -17.95 7.79 6.74
CA PHE A 172 -18.57 6.46 6.84
C PHE A 172 -19.27 6.20 8.18
N GLY A 173 -19.02 7.03 9.20
CA GLY A 173 -19.61 6.89 10.52
C GLY A 173 -18.73 7.41 11.66
N THR A 174 -18.91 6.90 12.88
CA THR A 174 -18.20 7.40 14.07
C THR A 174 -17.31 6.32 14.66
N LEU A 175 -16.05 6.66 14.92
CA LEU A 175 -15.11 5.84 15.68
C LEU A 175 -15.12 6.26 17.14
N TYR A 176 -14.89 5.29 18.02
CA TYR A 176 -14.71 5.49 19.45
C TYR A 176 -13.45 4.77 19.90
N ILE A 177 -12.60 5.47 20.66
CA ILE A 177 -11.49 4.87 21.41
C ILE A 177 -11.93 4.79 22.87
N THR A 178 -11.90 3.61 23.45
CA THR A 178 -12.33 3.40 24.84
C THR A 178 -11.31 2.56 25.58
N LYS A 179 -10.93 3.00 26.78
CA LYS A 179 -10.11 2.22 27.70
C LYS A 179 -11.01 1.44 28.66
N HIS A 180 -10.82 0.13 28.76
CA HIS A 180 -11.52 -0.75 29.69
C HIS A 180 -10.57 -1.82 30.20
N THR A 181 -10.44 -1.97 31.53
CA THR A 181 -9.57 -2.99 32.16
C THR A 181 -8.13 -2.99 31.62
N GLU A 182 -7.50 -1.81 31.56
CA GLU A 182 -6.14 -1.61 30.98
C GLU A 182 -5.97 -2.02 29.51
N LYS A 183 -7.08 -2.20 28.78
CA LYS A 183 -7.08 -2.49 27.34
C LYS A 183 -7.73 -1.35 26.59
N ILE A 184 -7.20 -1.05 25.41
CA ILE A 184 -7.75 -0.05 24.51
C ILE A 184 -8.57 -0.75 23.43
N PHE A 185 -9.75 -0.22 23.17
CA PHE A 185 -10.67 -0.72 22.16
C PHE A 185 -10.99 0.39 21.16
N VAL A 186 -11.01 0.04 19.88
CA VAL A 186 -11.55 0.89 18.83
C VAL A 186 -12.87 0.28 18.38
N THR A 187 -13.94 1.06 18.43
CA THR A 187 -15.27 0.68 17.98
C THR A 187 -15.73 1.60 16.88
N VAL A 188 -16.35 1.04 15.84
CA VAL A 188 -16.87 1.81 14.72
C VAL A 188 -18.35 1.56 14.53
N LEU A 189 -19.08 2.65 14.38
CA LEU A 189 -20.48 2.70 14.01
C LEU A 189 -20.57 3.34 12.62
N ASN A 190 -21.51 2.91 11.79
CA ASN A 190 -21.80 3.58 10.53
C ASN A 190 -22.61 4.89 10.74
N THR A 191 -22.94 5.59 9.66
CA THR A 191 -23.74 6.83 9.69
C THR A 191 -25.17 6.66 10.22
N LYS A 192 -25.64 5.43 10.42
CA LYS A 192 -26.95 5.08 10.99
C LYS A 192 -26.83 4.56 12.44
N ASP A 193 -25.69 4.81 13.09
CA ASP A 193 -25.35 4.31 14.42
C ASP A 193 -25.36 2.78 14.57
N GLN A 194 -25.22 2.04 13.47
CA GLN A 194 -25.12 0.58 13.50
C GLN A 194 -23.67 0.17 13.74
N HIS A 195 -23.45 -0.73 14.69
CA HIS A 195 -22.13 -1.30 14.99
C HIS A 195 -21.58 -2.04 13.77
N LEU A 196 -20.39 -1.65 13.32
CA LEU A 196 -19.67 -2.36 12.26
C LEU A 196 -18.68 -3.36 12.86
N TRP A 197 -17.87 -2.92 13.83
CA TRP A 197 -16.89 -3.76 14.50
C TRP A 197 -16.32 -3.10 15.75
N THR A 198 -15.75 -3.94 16.62
CA THR A 198 -14.87 -3.53 17.72
C THR A 198 -13.59 -4.35 17.64
N ARG A 199 -12.44 -3.70 17.89
CA ARG A 199 -11.13 -4.34 18.00
C ARG A 199 -10.46 -3.94 19.30
N MET A 200 -9.83 -4.90 19.96
CA MET A 200 -8.88 -4.64 21.05
C MET A 200 -7.52 -4.38 20.43
N MET A 201 -6.95 -3.23 20.76
CA MET A 201 -5.67 -2.77 20.25
C MET A 201 -4.54 -3.45 20.99
N THR A 202 -3.67 -4.11 20.25
CA THR A 202 -2.51 -4.83 20.77
C THR A 202 -1.27 -4.51 19.95
N VAL A 203 -0.12 -4.61 20.61
CA VAL A 203 1.21 -4.56 20.02
C VAL A 203 1.68 -6.01 19.77
N ASN A 204 2.76 -6.16 19.01
CA ASN A 204 3.40 -7.46 18.80
C ASN A 204 3.62 -8.20 20.13
N GLY A 205 3.45 -9.53 20.12
CA GLY A 205 3.50 -10.35 21.33
C GLY A 205 2.24 -10.26 22.21
N ASN A 206 1.10 -9.77 21.68
CA ASN A 206 -0.17 -9.60 22.39
C ASN A 206 -0.11 -8.67 23.61
N ARG A 207 0.89 -7.77 23.67
CA ARG A 207 0.97 -6.75 24.72
C ARG A 207 -0.19 -5.75 24.50
N PRO A 208 -1.01 -5.46 25.52
CA PRO A 208 -2.05 -4.45 25.39
C PRO A 208 -1.44 -3.07 25.22
N LEU A 209 -2.08 -2.27 24.37
CA LEU A 209 -1.76 -0.85 24.21
C LEU A 209 -2.23 -0.07 25.45
N THR A 210 -1.41 0.87 25.93
CA THR A 210 -1.70 1.66 27.14
C THR A 210 -2.17 3.09 26.84
N GLU A 211 -1.77 3.63 25.69
CA GLU A 211 -2.15 4.96 25.20
C GLU A 211 -2.56 4.92 23.72
N LEU A 212 -3.71 5.53 23.38
CA LEU A 212 -4.18 5.71 22.00
C LEU A 212 -5.12 6.91 21.92
N GLU A 213 -4.85 7.82 21.00
CA GLU A 213 -5.60 9.05 20.82
C GLU A 213 -5.80 9.36 19.33
N PHE A 214 -6.86 10.11 19.00
CA PHE A 214 -7.03 10.66 17.65
C PHE A 214 -6.12 11.88 17.47
N SER A 215 -5.37 11.98 16.37
CA SER A 215 -4.52 13.16 16.09
C SER A 215 -5.33 14.39 15.63
N GLY A 216 -6.65 14.25 15.47
CA GLY A 216 -7.58 15.38 15.45
C GLY A 216 -7.91 15.98 14.08
N LYS A 217 -7.27 15.59 12.96
CA LYS A 217 -7.65 16.10 11.61
C LYS A 217 -7.23 15.32 10.36
N ASP A 218 -6.53 14.21 10.49
CA ASP A 218 -5.84 13.58 9.37
C ASP A 218 -6.56 12.32 8.87
N ILE A 219 -7.77 12.51 8.32
CA ILE A 219 -8.40 11.49 7.48
C ILE A 219 -8.06 11.75 6.04
N PHE A 220 -7.38 10.79 5.43
CA PHE A 220 -7.12 10.80 4.00
C PHE A 220 -7.87 9.65 3.35
N THR A 221 -8.49 9.94 2.21
CA THR A 221 -9.06 8.90 1.35
C THR A 221 -7.91 8.26 0.58
N SER A 222 -7.85 6.93 0.61
CA SER A 222 -6.96 6.13 -0.23
C SER A 222 -7.76 5.41 -1.31
N SER A 223 -7.07 4.77 -2.24
CA SER A 223 -7.72 3.95 -3.28
C SER A 223 -8.43 2.68 -2.72
N LEU A 224 -8.27 2.40 -1.43
CA LEU A 224 -8.78 1.22 -0.73
C LEU A 224 -9.75 1.55 0.40
N GLY A 225 -9.93 2.83 0.72
CA GLY A 225 -10.82 3.31 1.77
C GLY A 225 -10.27 4.55 2.47
N TYR A 226 -10.09 4.50 3.77
CA TYR A 226 -9.66 5.63 4.59
C TYR A 226 -8.38 5.32 5.36
N ALA A 227 -7.56 6.32 5.60
CA ALA A 227 -6.45 6.27 6.54
C ALA A 227 -6.69 7.35 7.60
N LEU A 228 -6.62 6.97 8.87
CA LEU A 228 -6.70 7.85 10.03
C LEU A 228 -5.35 7.92 10.71
N ARG A 229 -4.78 9.12 10.87
CA ARG A 229 -3.68 9.28 11.81
C ARG A 229 -4.20 9.34 13.26
N MET A 230 -3.44 8.70 14.12
CA MET A 230 -3.66 8.49 15.54
C MET A 230 -2.30 8.66 16.23
N VAL A 231 -2.32 8.75 17.55
CA VAL A 231 -1.10 8.73 18.37
C VAL A 231 -1.24 7.57 19.33
N ALA A 232 -0.25 6.69 19.37
CA ALA A 232 -0.21 5.52 20.25
C ALA A 232 1.15 5.48 20.92
N GLU A 233 1.23 5.36 22.25
CA GLU A 233 2.52 5.33 22.96
C GLU A 233 3.47 6.51 22.59
N ARG A 234 2.89 7.70 22.33
CA ARG A 234 3.59 8.91 21.84
C ARG A 234 4.19 8.81 20.44
N GLU A 235 3.80 7.80 19.71
CA GLU A 235 4.24 7.47 18.36
C GLU A 235 3.10 7.64 17.35
N ALA A 236 3.43 8.01 16.11
CA ALA A 236 2.41 8.24 15.08
C ALA A 236 1.84 6.91 14.57
N LEU A 237 0.53 6.71 14.72
CA LEU A 237 -0.16 5.49 14.28
C LEU A 237 -1.09 5.83 13.12
N THR A 238 -1.12 5.00 12.08
CA THR A 238 -2.09 5.07 10.98
C THR A 238 -3.04 3.88 11.03
N LEU A 239 -4.33 4.16 11.20
CA LEU A 239 -5.42 3.18 11.08
C LEU A 239 -5.94 3.18 9.64
N PHE A 240 -5.88 2.04 8.95
CA PHE A 240 -6.47 1.90 7.64
C PHE A 240 -7.86 1.28 7.71
N LEU A 241 -8.81 1.78 6.93
CA LEU A 241 -10.19 1.32 6.91
C LEU A 241 -10.64 1.12 5.47
N LYS A 242 -11.59 0.22 5.29
CA LYS A 242 -12.29 0.06 4.00
C LYS A 242 -13.20 1.26 3.76
N ALA A 243 -13.59 1.47 2.50
CA ALA A 243 -14.48 2.57 2.10
C ALA A 243 -15.87 2.51 2.76
N ASP A 244 -16.31 1.34 3.21
CA ASP A 244 -17.54 1.14 3.97
C ASP A 244 -17.38 1.31 5.50
N GLY A 245 -16.19 1.73 5.95
CA GLY A 245 -15.83 1.80 7.37
C GLY A 245 -15.45 0.45 7.96
N GLY A 246 -15.40 -0.62 7.16
CA GLY A 246 -14.93 -1.93 7.57
C GLY A 246 -13.49 -1.90 8.07
N PHE A 247 -13.21 -2.74 9.06
CA PHE A 247 -11.89 -2.82 9.66
C PHE A 247 -10.86 -3.25 8.62
N ARG A 248 -9.78 -2.47 8.50
CA ARG A 248 -8.55 -2.88 7.84
C ARG A 248 -7.42 -2.62 8.82
N TYR A 249 -6.33 -3.36 8.64
CA TYR A 249 -5.26 -3.47 9.64
C TYR A 249 -4.67 -2.12 10.11
N TYR A 250 -4.00 -2.11 11.27
CA TYR A 250 -3.38 -0.90 11.84
C TYR A 250 -1.87 -0.88 11.58
N TYR A 251 -1.28 0.31 11.57
CA TYR A 251 0.14 0.51 11.27
C TYR A 251 0.74 1.64 12.10
N HIS A 252 2.02 1.61 12.43
CA HIS A 252 2.77 2.73 13.03
C HIS A 252 3.77 3.29 12.03
N SER A 253 3.77 4.61 11.84
CA SER A 253 4.74 5.31 10.99
C SER A 253 5.83 5.96 11.85
N TRP A 254 7.07 5.78 11.39
CA TRP A 254 8.35 6.37 11.81
C TRP A 254 8.29 7.78 12.40
#